data_AF-A0A9D8QSX4-F1
#
_entry.id   AF-A0A9D8QSX4-F1
#
_cell.length_a   1.000
_cell.length_b   1.000
_cell.length_c   1.000
_cell.angle_alpha   90.00
_cell.angle_beta   90.00
_cell.angle_gamma   90.00
#
_symmetry.space_group_name_H-M   'P 1'
#
loop_
_entity.id
_entity.type
_entity.pdbx_description
1 polymer ?
#
loop_
_entity_poly.entity_id
_entity_poly.type
_entity_poly.pdbx_seq_one_letter_code
_entity_poly.pdbx_strand_id
1 'polypeptide(L)'
;MEKKLLVLNALKPKVSALGFDKKEVESVAAKIADNLQLAEDASEEDVQKAINEAVDIAASYLAISQQAVTRIVNAQSKKDDKPQDKPQDKPHDKPSDSQDKPDEMPAWAKAMIEQQKEQTEALRAELNAFKAEKTTTSRKARLEEVLKDTGAFGKSTIRQFERMSFKDDDEFDAFLTEVQDDLKTLNQERSDAGLDSLGNPPSAGGKGDEKKTESYNDKELEEMAAQFH
;
A
#
# COMPACT_ATOMS: atom_id res chain seq x y z
N MET A 1 10.66 -3.64 -21.96
CA MET A 1 11.04 -2.29 -22.44
C MET A 1 10.02 -1.24 -22.03
N GLU A 2 8.73 -1.52 -22.10
CA GLU A 2 7.65 -0.60 -21.72
C GLU A 2 7.71 -0.13 -20.25
N LYS A 3 7.88 -1.04 -19.29
CA LYS A 3 8.04 -0.69 -17.85
C LYS A 3 9.19 0.29 -17.59
N LYS A 4 10.34 0.11 -18.25
CA LYS A 4 11.51 1.01 -18.13
C LYS A 4 11.18 2.41 -18.64
N LEU A 5 10.44 2.52 -19.72
CA LEU A 5 10.02 3.80 -20.29
C LEU A 5 9.01 4.53 -19.39
N LEU A 6 8.04 3.80 -18.83
CA LEU A 6 7.06 4.35 -17.88
C LEU A 6 7.75 4.89 -16.62
N VAL A 7 8.63 4.10 -16.02
CA VAL A 7 9.44 4.51 -14.87
C VAL A 7 10.31 5.72 -15.20
N LEU A 8 10.96 5.72 -16.37
CA LEU A 8 11.81 6.84 -16.81
C LEU A 8 11.00 8.13 -16.96
N ASN A 9 9.79 8.07 -17.53
CA ASN A 9 8.93 9.22 -17.69
C ASN A 9 8.44 9.78 -16.35
N ALA A 10 8.15 8.92 -15.38
CA ALA A 10 7.80 9.32 -14.02
C ALA A 10 9.00 9.90 -13.23
N LEU A 11 10.20 9.36 -13.43
CA LEU A 11 11.41 9.75 -12.70
C LEU A 11 11.97 11.11 -13.14
N LYS A 12 12.05 11.35 -14.46
CA LYS A 12 12.63 12.57 -15.06
C LYS A 12 12.20 13.89 -14.39
N PRO A 13 10.91 14.20 -14.24
CA PRO A 13 10.49 15.49 -13.67
C PRO A 13 11.00 15.68 -12.24
N LYS A 14 11.07 14.60 -11.43
CA LYS A 14 11.44 14.65 -10.01
C LYS A 14 12.94 14.82 -9.77
N VAL A 15 13.78 14.36 -10.71
CA VAL A 15 15.24 14.42 -10.58
C VAL A 15 15.90 15.48 -11.47
N SER A 16 15.11 16.18 -12.30
CA SER A 16 15.60 17.22 -13.23
C SER A 16 16.40 18.33 -12.55
N ALA A 17 16.00 18.74 -11.35
CA ALA A 17 16.68 19.78 -10.56
C ALA A 17 17.95 19.28 -9.85
N LEU A 18 18.21 17.97 -9.87
CA LEU A 18 19.34 17.35 -9.17
C LEU A 18 20.60 17.25 -10.04
N GLY A 19 20.53 17.62 -11.33
CA GLY A 19 21.70 17.73 -12.20
C GLY A 19 22.29 16.39 -12.68
N PHE A 20 21.56 15.28 -12.53
CA PHE A 20 21.96 13.98 -13.11
C PHE A 20 21.95 14.02 -14.64
N ASP A 21 22.90 13.32 -15.24
CA ASP A 21 22.91 13.16 -16.70
C ASP A 21 21.86 12.14 -17.16
N LYS A 22 21.58 12.15 -18.47
CA LYS A 22 20.56 11.27 -19.07
C LYS A 22 20.84 9.78 -18.81
N LYS A 23 22.10 9.34 -18.88
CA LYS A 23 22.48 7.93 -18.69
C LYS A 23 22.31 7.52 -17.22
N GLU A 24 22.62 8.40 -16.28
CA GLU A 24 22.41 8.16 -14.85
C GLU A 24 20.92 7.98 -14.54
N VAL A 25 20.07 8.88 -15.05
CA VAL A 25 18.61 8.79 -14.87
C VAL A 25 18.05 7.52 -15.54
N GLU A 26 18.52 7.17 -16.74
CA GLU A 26 18.13 5.93 -17.43
C GLU A 26 18.57 4.67 -16.67
N SER A 27 19.76 4.68 -16.06
CA SER A 27 20.28 3.59 -15.24
C SER A 27 19.45 3.39 -13.97
N VAL A 28 19.09 4.48 -13.28
CA VAL A 28 18.20 4.41 -12.11
C VAL A 28 16.82 3.89 -12.52
N ALA A 29 16.24 4.40 -13.60
CA ALA A 29 14.95 3.93 -14.09
C ALA A 29 14.97 2.43 -14.45
N ALA A 30 16.06 1.95 -15.06
CA ALA A 30 16.25 0.53 -15.34
C ALA A 30 16.27 -0.31 -14.05
N LYS A 31 17.03 0.12 -13.03
CA LYS A 31 17.10 -0.58 -11.73
C LYS A 31 15.76 -0.60 -11.00
N ILE A 32 15.01 0.51 -11.03
CA ILE A 32 13.66 0.54 -10.44
C ILE A 32 12.76 -0.44 -11.16
N ALA A 33 12.75 -0.41 -12.50
CA ALA A 33 11.90 -1.29 -13.29
C ALA A 33 12.24 -2.78 -13.12
N ASP A 34 13.53 -3.12 -12.99
CA ASP A 34 13.98 -4.50 -12.78
C ASP A 34 13.61 -5.03 -11.38
N ASN A 35 13.43 -4.13 -10.39
CA ASN A 35 13.00 -4.47 -9.03
C ASN A 35 11.49 -4.29 -8.79
N LEU A 36 10.75 -3.81 -9.79
CA LEU A 36 9.32 -3.54 -9.64
C LEU A 36 8.54 -4.85 -9.74
N GLN A 37 8.04 -5.34 -8.62
CA GLN A 37 7.15 -6.49 -8.57
C GLN A 37 5.72 -6.01 -8.80
N LEU A 38 5.10 -6.53 -9.86
CA LEU A 38 3.71 -6.26 -10.24
C LEU A 38 3.02 -7.60 -10.41
N ALA A 39 1.76 -7.71 -9.95
CA ALA A 39 0.93 -8.86 -10.28
C ALA A 39 0.71 -8.93 -11.80
N GLU A 40 0.53 -10.14 -12.34
CA GLU A 40 0.37 -10.33 -13.79
C GLU A 40 -0.95 -9.72 -14.32
N ASP A 41 -1.94 -9.60 -13.45
CA ASP A 41 -3.28 -9.04 -13.70
C ASP A 41 -3.49 -7.66 -13.04
N ALA A 42 -2.40 -7.01 -12.60
CA ALA A 42 -2.49 -5.68 -12.00
C ALA A 42 -3.14 -4.68 -12.95
N SER A 43 -4.09 -3.90 -12.42
CA SER A 43 -4.74 -2.83 -13.18
C SER A 43 -3.73 -1.75 -13.59
N GLU A 44 -4.04 -0.99 -14.65
CA GLU A 44 -3.19 0.15 -15.05
C GLU A 44 -2.99 1.16 -13.92
N GLU A 45 -4.01 1.34 -13.08
CA GLU A 45 -3.96 2.22 -11.90
C GLU A 45 -2.98 1.69 -10.85
N ASP A 46 -3.03 0.39 -10.54
CA ASP A 46 -2.10 -0.24 -9.59
C ASP A 46 -0.66 -0.24 -10.09
N VAL A 47 -0.46 -0.49 -11.39
CA VAL A 47 0.84 -0.38 -12.05
C VAL A 47 1.39 1.04 -11.91
N GLN A 48 0.58 2.05 -12.22
CA GLN A 48 1.00 3.44 -12.14
C GLN A 48 1.30 3.88 -10.70
N LYS A 49 0.50 3.42 -9.73
CA LYS A 49 0.73 3.66 -8.31
C LYS A 49 2.04 3.04 -7.82
N ALA A 50 2.29 1.78 -8.16
CA ALA A 50 3.54 1.08 -7.80
C ALA A 50 4.77 1.77 -8.42
N ILE A 51 4.67 2.22 -9.67
CA ILE A 51 5.73 3.00 -10.34
C ILE A 51 5.97 4.31 -9.60
N ASN A 52 4.92 5.08 -9.29
CA ASN A 52 5.04 6.37 -8.62
C ASN A 52 5.68 6.22 -7.23
N GLU A 53 5.25 5.23 -6.44
CA GLU A 53 5.85 4.95 -5.13
C GLU A 53 7.34 4.62 -5.23
N ALA A 54 7.73 3.74 -6.16
CA ALA A 54 9.12 3.36 -6.32
C ALA A 54 9.99 4.53 -6.81
N VAL A 55 9.44 5.36 -7.69
CA VAL A 55 10.09 6.57 -8.20
C VAL A 55 10.24 7.64 -7.11
N ASP A 56 9.23 7.84 -6.26
CA ASP A 56 9.28 8.80 -5.16
C ASP A 56 10.33 8.44 -4.12
N ILE A 57 10.42 7.16 -3.80
CA ILE A 57 11.49 6.63 -2.95
C ILE A 57 12.84 6.96 -3.61
N ALA A 58 13.06 6.53 -4.85
CA ALA A 58 14.33 6.74 -5.53
C ALA A 58 14.72 8.22 -5.64
N ALA A 59 13.78 9.09 -6.01
CA ALA A 59 14.00 10.53 -6.10
C ALA A 59 14.43 11.14 -4.75
N SER A 60 13.83 10.70 -3.65
CA SER A 60 14.18 11.15 -2.30
C SER A 60 15.61 10.77 -1.93
N TYR A 61 16.01 9.51 -2.18
CA TYR A 61 17.38 9.06 -1.96
C TYR A 61 18.40 9.84 -2.81
N LEU A 62 18.07 10.07 -4.09
CA LEU A 62 18.92 10.82 -5.00
C LEU A 62 19.08 12.28 -4.56
N ALA A 63 18.00 12.94 -4.10
CA ALA A 63 18.06 14.30 -3.59
C ALA A 63 18.96 14.42 -2.36
N ILE A 64 18.84 13.47 -1.43
CA ILE A 64 19.68 13.40 -0.22
C ILE A 64 21.15 13.18 -0.63
N SER A 65 21.42 12.26 -1.56
CA SER A 65 22.77 12.01 -2.06
C SER A 65 23.40 13.25 -2.70
N GLN A 66 22.64 14.00 -3.50
CA GLN A 66 23.09 15.27 -4.08
C GLN A 66 23.40 16.32 -3.00
N GLN A 67 22.54 16.46 -1.99
CA GLN A 67 22.83 17.37 -0.88
C GLN A 67 24.13 17.00 -0.14
N ALA A 68 24.44 15.71 0.00
CA ALA A 68 25.70 15.25 0.57
C ALA A 68 26.89 15.67 -0.29
N VAL A 69 26.83 15.43 -1.61
CA VAL A 69 27.87 15.82 -2.57
C VAL A 69 28.09 17.33 -2.55
N THR A 70 27.01 18.13 -2.64
CA THR A 70 27.08 19.59 -2.62
C THR A 70 27.75 20.11 -1.34
N ARG A 71 27.43 19.52 -0.18
CA ARG A 71 28.06 19.89 1.09
C ARG A 71 29.54 19.50 1.15
N ILE A 72 29.93 18.35 0.61
CA ILE A 72 31.33 17.91 0.52
C ILE A 72 32.14 18.87 -0.36
N VAL A 73 31.62 19.19 -1.56
CA VAL A 73 32.25 20.14 -2.49
C VAL A 73 32.44 21.49 -1.81
N ASN A 74 31.38 22.03 -1.18
CA ASN A 74 31.46 23.30 -0.45
C ASN A 74 32.44 23.26 0.73
N ALA A 75 32.56 22.13 1.43
CA ALA A 75 33.52 21.96 2.53
C ALA A 75 34.97 21.86 2.05
N GLN A 76 35.20 21.32 0.86
CA GLN A 76 36.53 21.27 0.22
C GLN A 76 36.93 22.65 -0.30
N SER A 77 36.05 23.37 -1.01
CA SER A 77 36.31 24.72 -1.51
C SER A 77 36.67 25.72 -0.40
N LYS A 78 36.06 25.60 0.79
CA LYS A 78 36.38 26.45 1.95
C LYS A 78 37.75 26.17 2.59
N LYS A 79 38.40 25.04 2.28
CA LYS A 79 39.76 24.74 2.76
C LYS A 79 40.83 25.35 1.86
N ASP A 80 40.55 25.51 0.57
CA ASP A 80 41.44 26.16 -0.39
C ASP A 80 41.47 27.69 -0.23
N ASP A 81 40.46 28.27 0.43
CA ASP A 81 40.32 29.72 0.70
C ASP A 81 40.96 30.19 2.03
N LYS A 82 41.76 29.36 2.71
CA LYS A 82 42.61 29.88 3.80
C LYS A 82 43.69 30.78 3.17
N PRO A 83 43.81 32.07 3.53
CA PRO A 83 44.82 32.93 2.95
C PRO A 83 46.21 32.34 3.24
N GLN A 84 46.94 32.01 2.18
CA GLN A 84 48.38 31.85 2.26
C GLN A 84 48.96 33.18 2.70
N ASP A 85 49.29 33.29 3.98
CA ASP A 85 50.12 34.37 4.50
C ASP A 85 51.49 34.25 3.80
N LYS A 86 51.73 35.15 2.85
CA LYS A 86 53.01 35.23 2.13
C LYS A 86 53.96 36.10 2.95
N PRO A 87 55.18 35.62 3.22
CA PRO A 87 56.36 36.47 3.12
C PRO A 87 57.13 36.10 1.85
N GLN A 88 57.45 37.11 1.03
CA GLN A 88 58.21 36.96 -0.21
C GLN A 88 59.67 36.53 0.01
N ASP A 89 60.16 35.77 -0.99
CA ASP A 89 61.54 35.64 -1.49
C ASP A 89 62.61 34.83 -0.72
N LYS A 90 62.90 33.60 -1.21
CA LYS A 90 64.05 33.30 -2.13
C LYS A 90 64.09 31.81 -2.56
N PRO A 91 64.79 31.45 -3.67
CA PRO A 91 64.63 30.15 -4.35
C PRO A 91 65.83 29.18 -4.19
N HIS A 92 65.60 27.89 -3.94
CA HIS A 92 66.25 26.73 -4.61
C HIS A 92 65.82 25.35 -4.05
N ASP A 93 65.51 24.43 -4.97
CA ASP A 93 65.72 22.96 -4.98
C ASP A 93 65.34 22.06 -3.79
N LYS A 94 64.25 21.27 -3.97
CA LYS A 94 64.25 19.81 -4.26
C LYS A 94 62.83 19.22 -4.18
N PRO A 95 62.47 18.23 -5.03
CA PRO A 95 61.25 17.45 -4.84
C PRO A 95 61.52 16.34 -3.82
N SER A 96 60.78 16.31 -2.71
CA SER A 96 60.79 15.18 -1.77
C SER A 96 59.39 14.62 -1.59
N ASP A 97 59.26 13.46 -2.21
CA ASP A 97 58.35 12.34 -2.01
C ASP A 97 57.61 12.26 -0.67
N SER A 98 56.29 12.11 -0.78
CA SER A 98 55.38 11.17 -0.11
C SER A 98 55.53 10.87 1.39
N GLN A 99 54.45 11.14 2.13
CA GLN A 99 53.89 10.13 3.06
C GLN A 99 52.36 10.12 2.95
N ASP A 100 51.88 9.29 2.03
CA ASP A 100 50.57 8.65 2.10
C ASP A 100 50.35 8.06 3.50
N LYS A 101 49.25 8.47 4.14
CA LYS A 101 48.55 7.61 5.11
C LYS A 101 47.23 7.19 4.46
N PRO A 102 46.96 5.88 4.36
CA PRO A 102 45.77 5.37 3.68
C PRO A 102 44.51 5.61 4.50
N ASP A 103 43.45 6.00 3.79
CA ASP A 103 42.07 5.54 4.01
C ASP A 103 41.44 5.66 5.41
N GLU A 104 41.52 6.83 6.05
CA GLU A 104 40.53 7.17 7.07
C GLU A 104 39.77 8.45 6.71
N MET A 105 38.53 8.24 6.29
CA MET A 105 37.53 9.27 6.06
C MET A 105 37.50 10.25 7.26
N PRO A 106 37.62 11.57 7.04
CA PRO A 106 37.83 12.52 8.13
C PRO A 106 36.63 12.55 9.10
N ALA A 107 36.86 12.87 10.38
CA ALA A 107 35.84 12.74 11.44
C ALA A 107 34.52 13.47 11.14
N TRP A 108 34.57 14.64 10.49
CA TRP A 108 33.38 15.37 10.05
C TRP A 108 32.59 14.62 8.96
N ALA A 109 33.27 13.89 8.08
CA ALA A 109 32.65 13.07 7.06
C ALA A 109 32.06 11.78 7.66
N LYS A 110 32.74 11.15 8.63
CA LYS A 110 32.19 10.03 9.43
C LYS A 110 30.90 10.45 10.15
N ALA A 111 30.92 11.59 10.84
CA ALA A 111 29.72 12.12 11.52
C ALA A 111 28.58 12.43 10.54
N MET A 112 28.91 12.90 9.34
CA MET A 112 27.94 13.20 8.30
C MET A 112 27.30 11.94 7.70
N ILE A 113 28.09 10.89 7.45
CA ILE A 113 27.55 9.61 6.98
C ILE A 113 26.63 8.99 8.03
N GLU A 114 26.98 9.08 9.32
CA GLU A 114 26.11 8.59 10.38
C GLU A 114 24.79 9.39 10.44
N GLN A 115 24.86 10.72 10.40
CA GLN A 115 23.66 11.56 10.38
C GLN A 115 22.76 11.26 9.16
N GLN A 116 23.36 11.06 7.99
CA GLN A 116 22.62 10.73 6.77
C GLN A 116 21.99 9.34 6.85
N LYS A 117 22.68 8.38 7.47
CA LYS A 117 22.16 7.04 7.73
C LYS A 117 20.96 7.09 8.68
N GLU A 118 21.05 7.84 9.78
CA GLU A 118 19.94 8.03 10.71
C GLU A 118 18.72 8.68 10.04
N GLN A 119 18.93 9.73 9.23
CA GLN A 119 17.83 10.37 8.49
C GLN A 119 17.20 9.43 7.46
N THR A 120 18.02 8.61 6.80
CA THR A 120 17.54 7.61 5.84
C THR A 120 16.72 6.52 6.52
N GLU A 121 17.18 6.04 7.67
CA GLU A 121 16.46 5.05 8.48
C GLU A 121 15.14 5.61 9.01
N ALA A 122 15.13 6.86 9.48
CA ALA A 122 13.92 7.55 9.93
C ALA A 122 12.89 7.68 8.81
N LEU A 123 13.29 8.17 7.63
CA LEU A 123 12.39 8.27 6.47
C LEU A 123 11.89 6.91 5.99
N ARG A 124 12.73 5.87 6.05
CA ARG A 124 12.31 4.50 5.72
C ARG A 124 11.27 3.98 6.72
N ALA A 125 11.45 4.27 8.01
CA ALA A 125 10.49 3.91 9.05
C ALA A 125 9.15 4.63 8.85
N GLU A 126 9.17 5.94 8.58
CA GLU A 126 7.96 6.72 8.26
C GLU A 126 7.26 6.20 7.01
N LEU A 127 8.01 5.87 5.95
CA LEU A 127 7.43 5.31 4.73
C LEU A 127 6.77 3.94 4.96
N ASN A 128 7.38 3.09 5.77
CA ASN A 128 6.78 1.80 6.14
C ASN A 128 5.51 2.00 6.98
N ALA A 129 5.53 2.94 7.94
CA ALA A 129 4.36 3.29 8.72
C ALA A 129 3.22 3.84 7.85
N PHE A 130 3.54 4.74 6.90
CA PHE A 130 2.57 5.28 5.95
C PHE A 130 1.98 4.21 5.04
N LYS A 131 2.78 3.27 4.55
CA LYS A 131 2.29 2.12 3.77
C LYS A 131 1.35 1.25 4.59
N ALA A 132 1.72 0.93 5.83
CA ALA A 132 0.87 0.17 6.73
C ALA A 132 -0.46 0.88 7.04
N GLU A 133 -0.43 2.20 7.24
CA GLU A 133 -1.62 3.02 7.43
C GLU A 133 -2.52 3.00 6.20
N LYS A 134 -1.96 3.25 4.99
CA LYS A 134 -2.67 3.16 3.71
C LYS A 134 -3.36 1.81 3.51
N THR A 135 -2.66 0.72 3.80
CA THR A 135 -3.23 -0.64 3.74
C THR A 135 -4.38 -0.80 4.72
N THR A 136 -4.21 -0.37 5.97
CA THR A 136 -5.26 -0.43 7.00
C THR A 136 -6.50 0.39 6.60
N THR A 137 -6.31 1.60 6.07
CA THR A 137 -7.39 2.44 5.56
C THR A 137 -8.14 1.77 4.41
N SER A 138 -7.43 1.17 3.45
CA SER A 138 -8.04 0.49 2.31
C SER A 138 -8.87 -0.73 2.75
N ARG A 139 -8.33 -1.54 3.67
CA ARG A 139 -9.03 -2.67 4.28
C ARG A 139 -10.28 -2.22 5.03
N LYS A 140 -10.19 -1.15 5.83
CA LYS A 140 -11.33 -0.56 6.52
C LYS A 140 -12.45 -0.17 5.55
N ALA A 141 -12.11 0.49 4.44
CA ALA A 141 -13.11 0.90 3.44
C ALA A 141 -13.82 -0.30 2.81
N ARG A 142 -13.10 -1.39 2.49
CA ARG A 142 -13.70 -2.64 1.98
C ARG A 142 -14.67 -3.26 2.98
N LEU A 143 -14.29 -3.27 4.26
CA LEU A 143 -15.13 -3.79 5.34
C LEU A 143 -16.38 -2.92 5.59
N GLU A 144 -16.23 -1.59 5.54
CA GLU A 144 -17.34 -0.64 5.67
C GLU A 144 -18.38 -0.82 4.56
N GLU A 145 -17.95 -1.06 3.32
CA GLU A 145 -18.85 -1.30 2.19
C GLU A 145 -19.69 -2.58 2.37
N VAL A 146 -19.07 -3.66 2.83
CA VAL A 146 -19.76 -4.94 3.11
C VAL A 146 -20.77 -4.79 4.25
N LEU A 147 -20.41 -4.02 5.26
CA LEU A 147 -21.20 -3.84 6.48
C LEU A 147 -22.20 -2.68 6.42
N LYS A 148 -22.35 -2.03 5.27
CA LYS A 148 -23.32 -0.95 5.11
C LYS A 148 -24.72 -1.42 5.48
N ASP A 149 -25.46 -0.56 6.18
CA ASP A 149 -26.85 -0.80 6.58
C ASP A 149 -27.09 -2.04 7.49
N THR A 150 -26.04 -2.68 8.01
CA THR A 150 -26.16 -3.84 8.92
C THR A 150 -26.44 -3.46 10.38
N GLY A 151 -26.46 -2.16 10.68
CA GLY A 151 -26.81 -1.62 12.00
C GLY A 151 -25.75 -1.88 13.07
N ALA A 152 -26.17 -2.45 14.21
CA ALA A 152 -25.29 -2.66 15.36
C ALA A 152 -24.18 -3.68 15.09
N PHE A 153 -24.45 -4.70 14.27
CA PHE A 153 -23.47 -5.69 13.85
C PHE A 153 -22.29 -5.00 13.16
N GLY A 154 -22.55 -4.26 12.08
CA GLY A 154 -21.50 -3.55 11.35
C GLY A 154 -20.69 -2.60 12.22
N LYS A 155 -21.36 -1.80 13.07
CA LYS A 155 -20.66 -0.89 14.01
C LYS A 155 -19.74 -1.63 14.98
N SER A 156 -20.15 -2.80 15.46
CA SER A 156 -19.35 -3.64 16.35
C SER A 156 -18.16 -4.26 15.62
N THR A 157 -18.38 -4.77 14.41
CA THR A 157 -17.33 -5.40 13.59
C THR A 157 -16.27 -4.39 13.16
N ILE A 158 -16.65 -3.17 12.76
CA ILE A 158 -15.69 -2.10 12.46
C ILE A 158 -14.84 -1.75 13.69
N ARG A 159 -15.44 -1.65 14.88
CA ARG A 159 -14.70 -1.37 16.13
C ARG A 159 -13.72 -2.48 16.49
N GLN A 160 -14.05 -3.73 16.17
CA GLN A 160 -13.16 -4.86 16.37
C GLN A 160 -12.01 -4.83 15.36
N PHE A 161 -12.30 -4.54 14.09
CA PHE A 161 -11.28 -4.38 13.05
C PHE A 161 -10.20 -3.34 13.42
N GLU A 162 -10.59 -2.22 14.05
CA GLU A 162 -9.63 -1.20 14.52
C GLU A 162 -8.61 -1.71 15.56
N ARG A 163 -8.86 -2.88 16.14
CA ARG A 163 -7.98 -3.53 17.12
C ARG A 163 -7.27 -4.77 16.56
N MET A 164 -7.55 -5.11 15.30
CA MET A 164 -6.96 -6.27 14.62
C MET A 164 -5.71 -5.87 13.83
N SER A 165 -4.93 -6.87 13.45
CA SER A 165 -3.78 -6.72 12.57
C SER A 165 -3.71 -7.96 11.69
N PHE A 166 -3.46 -7.74 10.40
CA PHE A 166 -3.37 -8.81 9.39
C PHE A 166 -1.99 -8.78 8.77
N LYS A 167 -1.39 -9.95 8.57
CA LYS A 167 -0.04 -10.09 8.00
C LYS A 167 0.00 -9.70 6.53
N ASP A 168 -1.04 -10.07 5.79
CA ASP A 168 -1.17 -9.90 4.35
C ASP A 168 -2.66 -9.69 3.99
N ASP A 169 -2.93 -9.52 2.69
CA ASP A 169 -4.28 -9.32 2.20
C ASP A 169 -5.09 -10.64 2.16
N ASP A 170 -4.42 -11.80 2.09
CA ASP A 170 -5.09 -13.11 2.13
C ASP A 170 -5.75 -13.36 3.50
N GLU A 171 -5.05 -13.05 4.59
CA GLU A 171 -5.60 -13.13 5.96
C GLU A 171 -6.76 -12.16 6.17
N PHE A 172 -6.68 -10.96 5.57
CA PHE A 172 -7.76 -9.99 5.61
C PHE A 172 -8.97 -10.43 4.77
N ASP A 173 -8.74 -11.03 3.59
CA ASP A 173 -9.80 -11.51 2.70
C ASP A 173 -10.52 -12.73 3.31
N ALA A 174 -9.79 -13.59 4.02
CA ALA A 174 -10.39 -14.67 4.82
C ALA A 174 -11.31 -14.10 5.92
N PHE A 175 -10.85 -13.10 6.66
CA PHE A 175 -11.68 -12.40 7.66
C PHE A 175 -12.90 -11.73 7.03
N LEU A 176 -12.75 -11.06 5.88
CA LEU A 176 -13.89 -10.47 5.17
C LEU A 176 -14.92 -11.53 4.77
N THR A 177 -14.47 -12.71 4.34
CA THR A 177 -15.35 -13.83 3.98
C THR A 177 -16.13 -14.33 5.19
N GLU A 178 -15.48 -14.50 6.34
CA GLU A 178 -16.14 -14.87 7.60
C GLU A 178 -17.21 -13.84 7.99
N VAL A 179 -16.87 -12.55 7.94
CA VAL A 179 -17.84 -11.47 8.21
C VAL A 179 -19.04 -11.50 7.25
N GLN A 180 -18.82 -11.82 5.97
CA GLN A 180 -19.91 -11.96 5.00
C GLN A 180 -20.81 -13.16 5.30
N ASP A 181 -20.25 -14.28 5.74
CA ASP A 181 -21.03 -15.48 6.08
C ASP A 181 -21.81 -15.32 7.39
N ASP A 182 -21.21 -14.66 8.40
CA ASP A 182 -21.92 -14.24 9.61
C ASP A 182 -23.08 -13.29 9.27
N LEU A 183 -22.87 -12.37 8.33
CA LEU A 183 -23.91 -11.45 7.90
C LEU A 183 -25.07 -12.18 7.19
N LYS A 184 -24.78 -13.18 6.35
CA LYS A 184 -25.82 -14.02 5.73
C LYS A 184 -26.61 -14.77 6.80
N THR A 185 -25.92 -15.38 7.76
CA THR A 185 -26.53 -16.12 8.86
C THR A 185 -27.44 -15.22 9.69
N LEU A 186 -26.97 -14.03 10.08
CA LEU A 186 -27.74 -13.05 10.84
C LEU A 186 -28.99 -12.58 10.08
N ASN A 187 -28.89 -12.36 8.77
CA ASN A 187 -30.04 -11.98 7.95
C ASN A 187 -31.06 -13.11 7.81
N GLN A 188 -30.59 -14.36 7.74
CA GLN A 188 -31.46 -15.53 7.75
C GLN A 188 -32.20 -15.67 9.09
N GLU A 189 -31.49 -15.59 10.22
CA GLU A 189 -32.09 -15.65 11.56
C GLU A 189 -33.14 -14.54 11.77
N ARG A 190 -32.89 -13.33 11.28
CA ARG A 190 -33.86 -12.24 11.32
C ARG A 190 -35.10 -12.52 10.47
N SER A 191 -34.92 -13.15 9.31
CA SER A 191 -36.02 -13.53 8.42
C SER A 191 -36.88 -14.61 9.06
N ASP A 192 -36.26 -15.65 9.63
CA ASP A 192 -36.93 -16.75 10.31
C ASP A 192 -37.66 -16.29 11.57
N ALA A 193 -37.02 -15.44 12.39
CA ALA A 193 -37.65 -14.86 13.58
C ALA A 193 -38.80 -13.90 13.23
N GLY A 194 -38.69 -13.16 12.13
CA GLY A 194 -39.77 -12.32 11.61
C GLY A 194 -40.97 -13.15 11.14
N LEU A 195 -40.72 -14.28 10.49
CA LEU A 195 -41.74 -15.23 10.07
C LEU A 195 -42.43 -15.91 11.26
N ASP A 196 -41.66 -16.34 12.27
CA ASP A 196 -42.18 -16.92 13.50
C ASP A 196 -43.03 -15.91 14.29
N SER A 197 -42.59 -14.64 14.34
CA SER A 197 -43.33 -13.54 14.96
C SER A 197 -44.63 -13.17 14.24
N LEU A 198 -44.76 -13.44 12.94
CA LEU A 198 -46.01 -13.21 12.20
C LEU A 198 -47.09 -14.26 12.55
N GLY A 199 -46.69 -15.34 13.24
CA GLY A 199 -47.56 -16.42 13.65
C GLY A 199 -48.03 -17.25 12.47
N ASN A 200 -48.12 -18.58 12.65
CA ASN A 200 -48.87 -19.38 11.69
C ASN A 200 -50.30 -18.82 11.61
N PRO A 201 -50.85 -18.60 10.40
CA PRO A 201 -52.25 -18.20 10.27
C PRO A 201 -53.10 -19.20 11.06
N PRO A 202 -54.11 -18.73 11.81
CA PRO A 202 -54.86 -19.60 12.70
C PRO A 202 -55.36 -20.80 11.90
N SER A 203 -54.87 -21.99 12.27
CA SER A 203 -55.41 -23.24 11.77
C SER A 203 -56.89 -23.21 12.11
N ALA A 204 -57.73 -23.04 11.09
CA ALA A 204 -59.18 -23.13 11.23
C ALA A 204 -59.51 -24.57 11.63
N GLY A 205 -59.53 -24.81 12.95
CA GLY A 205 -59.64 -26.14 13.54
C GLY A 205 -60.38 -26.09 14.86
N GLY A 206 -61.59 -25.53 14.83
CA GLY A 206 -62.62 -25.91 15.79
C GLY A 206 -62.87 -27.42 15.69
N LYS A 207 -63.09 -28.07 16.84
CA LYS A 207 -63.51 -29.46 16.96
C LYS A 207 -64.57 -29.82 15.90
N GLY A 208 -64.26 -30.80 15.04
CA GLY A 208 -65.22 -31.41 14.13
C GLY A 208 -64.53 -32.44 13.24
N ASP A 209 -64.86 -33.71 13.50
CA ASP A 209 -64.74 -34.94 12.72
C ASP A 209 -63.74 -35.08 11.55
N GLU A 210 -63.08 -36.24 11.58
CA GLU A 210 -62.31 -36.85 10.49
C GLU A 210 -62.98 -36.70 9.12
N LYS A 211 -62.42 -35.86 8.24
CA LYS A 211 -62.52 -36.06 6.79
C LYS A 211 -61.17 -35.80 6.14
N LYS A 212 -60.64 -36.86 5.53
CA LYS A 212 -59.49 -36.84 4.62
C LYS A 212 -59.70 -35.73 3.58
N THR A 213 -58.81 -34.75 3.55
CA THR A 213 -58.57 -33.96 2.34
C THR A 213 -57.62 -34.74 1.47
N GLU A 214 -58.16 -35.50 0.53
CA GLU A 214 -57.40 -35.99 -0.62
C GLU A 214 -56.84 -34.78 -1.35
N SER A 215 -55.51 -34.73 -1.47
CA SER A 215 -54.85 -33.81 -2.38
C SER A 215 -55.30 -34.16 -3.79
N TYR A 216 -55.98 -33.24 -4.47
CA TYR A 216 -56.31 -33.39 -5.89
C TYR A 216 -55.03 -33.74 -6.66
N ASN A 217 -55.06 -34.87 -7.36
CA ASN A 217 -53.93 -35.29 -8.19
C ASN A 217 -53.98 -34.47 -9.49
N ASP A 218 -52.83 -34.21 -10.11
CA ASP A 218 -52.68 -33.30 -11.27
C ASP A 218 -53.70 -33.53 -12.40
N LYS A 219 -54.18 -34.76 -12.55
CA LYS A 219 -55.21 -35.14 -13.53
C LYS A 219 -56.58 -34.45 -13.30
N GLU A 220 -56.99 -34.24 -12.06
CA GLU A 220 -58.27 -33.60 -11.72
C GLU A 220 -58.20 -32.07 -11.87
N LEU A 221 -57.02 -31.48 -11.69
CA LEU A 221 -56.78 -30.06 -11.97
C LEU A 221 -56.82 -29.76 -13.48
N GLU A 222 -56.33 -30.69 -14.31
CA GLU A 222 -56.33 -30.53 -15.77
C GLU A 222 -57.73 -30.69 -16.40
N GLU A 223 -58.57 -31.58 -15.86
CA GLU A 223 -59.99 -31.68 -16.25
C GLU A 223 -60.80 -30.43 -15.85
N MET A 224 -60.46 -29.79 -14.73
CA MET A 224 -61.13 -28.56 -14.30
C MET A 224 -60.71 -27.34 -15.15
N ALA A 225 -59.48 -27.32 -15.66
CA ALA A 225 -59.00 -26.30 -16.60
C ALA A 225 -59.65 -26.43 -18.00
N ALA A 226 -59.95 -27.66 -18.43
CA ALA A 226 -60.62 -27.91 -19.71
C ALA A 226 -62.10 -27.49 -19.75
N GLN A 227 -62.74 -27.25 -18.58
CA GLN A 227 -64.12 -26.78 -18.50
C GLN A 227 -64.31 -25.28 -18.72
N PHE A 228 -63.22 -24.50 -18.83
CA PHE A 228 -63.27 -23.05 -19.04
C PHE A 228 -62.86 -22.60 -20.45
N HIS A 229 -62.88 -23.50 -21.44
CA HIS A 229 -62.73 -23.17 -22.86
C HIS A 229 -63.85 -23.76 -23.73
#